data_AF-A0A090AL59-F1
#
_entry.id   AF-A0A090AL59-F1
#
_cell.length_a   1.000
_cell.length_b   1.000
_cell.length_c   1.000
_cell.angle_alpha   90.00
_cell.angle_beta   90.00
_cell.angle_gamma   90.00
#
_symmetry.space_group_name_H-M   'P 1'
#
loop_
_entity.id
_entity.type
_entity.pdbx_description
1 polymer ?
#
loop_
_entity_poly.entity_id
_entity_poly.type
_entity_poly.pdbx_seq_one_letter_code
_entity_poly.pdbx_strand_id
1 'polypeptide(L)'
;MLMNEPASFIKSYLEEVNQSIRELNSEAQLTPHRKAWLGFCLTGMLLVNGINWAKFERVGLGKYKIGALSWFFRHAQIAWSTLFIASVKLILKQNRITQGILVLDESDRARSKRIQGYRIKTCVRVKS
;
A
#
# COMPACT_ATOMS: atom_id res chain seq x y z
N MET A 1 -11.01 16.10 14.48
CA MET A 1 -11.03 14.83 13.71
C MET A 1 -9.63 14.58 13.17
N LEU A 2 -8.85 13.68 13.77
CA LEU A 2 -7.45 13.42 13.33
C LEU A 2 -7.35 12.65 12.00
N MET A 3 -8.44 12.03 11.52
CA MET A 3 -8.49 11.26 10.27
C MET A 3 -9.73 11.59 9.42
N ASN A 4 -10.11 12.86 9.32
CA ASN A 4 -11.18 13.26 8.41
C ASN A 4 -10.72 13.28 6.95
N GLU A 5 -9.48 13.70 6.75
CA GLU A 5 -8.85 13.74 5.45
C GLU A 5 -7.46 13.14 5.53
N PRO A 6 -6.99 12.46 4.47
CA PRO A 6 -5.61 12.05 4.39
C PRO A 6 -4.68 13.27 4.39
N ALA A 7 -3.50 13.12 4.99
CA ALA A 7 -2.48 14.17 4.97
C ALA A 7 -2.17 14.60 3.52
N SER A 8 -1.85 15.88 3.32
CA SER A 8 -1.64 16.47 1.99
C SER A 8 -0.63 15.69 1.15
N PHE A 9 0.50 15.30 1.74
CA PHE A 9 1.52 14.51 1.04
C PHE A 9 1.04 13.11 0.65
N ILE A 10 0.12 12.51 1.42
CA ILE A 10 -0.48 11.21 1.09
C ILE A 10 -1.41 11.37 -0.10
N LYS A 11 -2.16 12.47 -0.19
CA LYS A 11 -2.97 12.78 -1.37
C LYS A 11 -2.09 12.92 -2.61
N SER A 12 -1.01 13.70 -2.52
CA SER A 12 -0.03 13.86 -3.62
C SER A 12 0.57 12.52 -4.05
N TYR A 13 1.03 11.71 -3.08
CA TYR A 13 1.56 10.39 -3.35
C TYR A 13 0.55 9.47 -4.06
N LEU A 14 -0.72 9.47 -3.63
CA LEU A 14 -1.76 8.66 -4.27
C LEU A 14 -2.09 9.12 -5.69
N GLU A 15 -1.98 10.42 -5.98
CA GLU A 15 -2.12 10.92 -7.35
C GLU A 15 -0.93 10.52 -8.22
N GLU A 16 0.29 10.61 -7.71
CA GLU A 16 1.49 10.13 -8.41
C GLU A 16 1.40 8.62 -8.70
N VAL A 17 1.00 7.81 -7.71
CA VAL A 17 0.79 6.37 -7.90
C VAL A 17 -0.31 6.09 -8.92
N ASN A 18 -1.43 6.83 -8.87
CA ASN A 18 -2.50 6.67 -9.84
C ASN A 18 -2.05 7.03 -11.26
N GLN A 19 -1.18 8.04 -11.41
CA GLN A 19 -0.58 8.37 -12.69
C GLN A 19 0.36 7.26 -13.19
N SER A 20 1.21 6.71 -12.32
CA SER A 20 2.07 5.57 -12.68
C SER A 20 1.26 4.30 -13.01
N ILE A 21 0.10 4.09 -12.41
CA ILE A 21 -0.82 3.00 -12.80
C ILE A 21 -1.33 3.20 -14.23
N ARG A 22 -1.70 4.44 -14.59
CA ARG A 22 -2.15 4.78 -15.95
C ARG A 22 -1.04 4.61 -17.00
N GLU A 23 0.21 4.89 -16.63
CA GLU A 23 1.38 4.64 -17.49
C GLU A 23 1.61 3.13 -17.73
N LEU A 24 1.30 2.28 -16.74
CA LEU A 24 1.42 0.82 -16.87
C LEU A 24 0.24 0.20 -17.63
N ASN A 25 -0.96 0.75 -17.47
CA ASN A 25 -2.16 0.35 -18.19
C ASN A 25 -3.09 1.57 -18.33
N SER A 26 -3.26 2.04 -19.56
CA SER A 26 -4.04 3.24 -19.90
C SER A 26 -5.51 3.17 -19.50
N GLU A 27 -6.07 1.96 -19.34
CA GLU A 27 -7.45 1.75 -18.92
C GLU A 27 -7.59 1.57 -17.39
N ALA A 28 -6.48 1.41 -16.67
CA ALA A 28 -6.50 1.19 -15.23
C ALA A 28 -6.50 2.51 -14.45
N GLN A 29 -7.45 2.67 -13.53
CA GLN A 29 -7.53 3.83 -12.64
C GLN A 29 -7.96 3.42 -11.23
N LEU A 30 -7.37 4.07 -10.22
CA LEU A 30 -7.90 4.00 -8.86
C LEU A 30 -9.17 4.86 -8.77
N THR A 31 -10.30 4.21 -8.50
CA THR A 31 -11.56 4.93 -8.25
C THR A 31 -11.41 5.85 -7.02
N PRO A 32 -12.14 6.98 -6.97
CA PRO A 32 -12.05 7.93 -5.85
C PRO A 32 -12.24 7.29 -4.47
N HIS A 33 -13.16 6.33 -4.39
CA HIS A 33 -13.39 5.56 -3.16
C HIS A 33 -12.17 4.74 -2.74
N ARG A 34 -11.48 4.07 -3.68
CA ARG A 34 -10.26 3.30 -3.40
C ARG A 34 -9.12 4.22 -2.98
N LYS A 35 -8.98 5.40 -3.61
CA LYS A 35 -8.00 6.42 -3.21
C LYS A 35 -8.26 6.93 -1.80
N ALA A 36 -9.49 7.29 -1.48
CA ALA A 36 -9.87 7.75 -0.13
C ALA A 36 -9.56 6.69 0.93
N TRP A 37 -9.85 5.42 0.63
CA TRP A 37 -9.53 4.29 1.50
C TRP A 37 -8.03 4.09 1.71
N LEU A 38 -7.25 4.09 0.62
CA LEU A 38 -5.78 4.00 0.71
C LEU A 38 -5.21 5.19 1.50
N GLY A 39 -5.76 6.38 1.30
CA GLY A 39 -5.38 7.58 2.03
C GLY A 39 -5.64 7.45 3.53
N PHE A 40 -6.81 6.94 3.91
CA PHE A 40 -7.13 6.63 5.30
C PHE A 40 -6.15 5.61 5.89
N CYS A 41 -5.88 4.51 5.18
CA CYS A 41 -4.97 3.46 5.65
C CYS A 41 -3.53 3.96 5.82
N LEU A 42 -3.00 4.75 4.87
CA LEU A 42 -1.65 5.31 4.94
C LEU A 42 -1.54 6.33 6.09
N THR A 43 -2.55 7.18 6.26
CA THR A 43 -2.63 8.13 7.39
C THR A 43 -2.70 7.37 8.72
N GLY A 44 -3.49 6.30 8.77
CA GLY A 44 -3.55 5.32 9.86
C GLY A 44 -2.19 4.77 10.23
N MET A 45 -1.45 4.30 9.24
CA MET A 45 -0.17 3.67 9.45
C MET A 45 0.86 4.63 10.05
N LEU A 46 0.86 5.88 9.59
CA LEU A 46 1.74 6.93 10.09
C LEU A 46 1.38 7.36 11.52
N LEU A 47 0.09 7.55 11.80
CA LEU A 47 -0.35 7.96 13.14
C LEU A 47 -0.13 6.87 14.20
N VAL A 48 -0.19 5.61 13.78
CA VAL A 48 -0.08 4.45 14.68
C VAL A 48 1.33 3.83 14.67
N ASN A 49 2.19 4.27 13.76
CA ASN A 49 3.50 3.69 13.46
C ASN A 49 3.42 2.16 13.24
N GLY A 50 2.43 1.72 12.46
CA GLY A 50 2.26 0.31 12.16
C GLY A 50 0.89 -0.05 11.62
N ILE A 51 0.72 -1.33 11.27
CA ILE A 51 -0.51 -1.87 10.70
C ILE A 51 -1.32 -2.55 11.81
N ASN A 52 -2.23 -1.82 12.44
CA ASN A 52 -3.09 -2.35 13.50
C ASN A 52 -4.52 -1.80 13.38
N TRP A 53 -5.44 -2.62 12.89
CA TRP A 53 -6.83 -2.23 12.62
C TRP A 53 -7.58 -1.78 13.88
N ALA A 54 -7.27 -2.34 15.05
CA ALA A 54 -7.91 -1.93 16.29
C ALA A 54 -7.46 -0.53 16.72
N LYS A 55 -6.17 -0.21 16.52
CA LYS A 55 -5.67 1.14 16.72
C LYS A 55 -6.24 2.11 15.67
N PHE A 56 -6.41 1.68 14.42
CA PHE A 56 -7.00 2.50 13.35
C PHE A 56 -8.45 2.86 13.66
N GLU A 57 -9.25 1.90 14.14
CA GLU A 57 -10.63 2.16 14.58
C GLU A 57 -10.65 3.17 15.75
N ARG A 58 -9.76 3.02 16.73
CA ARG A 58 -9.67 3.95 17.88
C ARG A 58 -9.30 5.36 17.46
N VAL A 59 -8.25 5.54 16.64
CA VAL A 59 -7.79 6.87 16.19
C VAL A 59 -8.79 7.48 15.19
N GLY A 60 -9.48 6.65 14.41
CA GLY A 60 -10.58 7.04 13.53
C GLY A 60 -11.92 7.26 14.23
N LEU A 61 -11.97 7.21 15.57
CA LEU A 61 -13.18 7.36 16.39
C LEU A 61 -14.36 6.48 15.91
N GLY A 62 -14.07 5.26 15.46
CA GLY A 62 -15.09 4.32 15.02
C GLY A 62 -15.65 4.53 13.62
N LYS A 63 -15.13 5.49 12.83
CA LYS A 63 -15.54 5.71 11.42
C LYS A 63 -15.48 4.43 10.57
N TYR A 64 -14.42 3.66 10.76
CA TYR A 64 -14.24 2.37 10.10
C TYR A 64 -14.01 1.30 11.16
N LYS A 65 -14.90 0.30 11.18
CA LYS A 65 -14.77 -0.88 12.03
C LYS A 65 -13.60 -1.75 11.59
N ILE A 66 -12.94 -2.42 12.54
CA ILE A 66 -11.91 -3.45 12.26
C ILE A 66 -12.38 -4.45 11.18
N GLY A 67 -13.65 -4.87 11.26
CA GLY A 67 -14.25 -5.79 10.30
C GLY A 67 -14.29 -5.23 8.88
N ALA A 68 -14.68 -3.96 8.72
CA ALA A 68 -14.71 -3.29 7.42
C ALA A 68 -13.31 -3.10 6.83
N LEU A 69 -12.33 -2.68 7.66
CA LEU A 69 -10.91 -2.57 7.28
C LEU A 69 -10.38 -3.91 6.77
N SER A 70 -10.60 -4.98 7.54
CA SER A 70 -10.11 -6.31 7.20
C SER A 70 -10.82 -6.89 5.99
N TRP A 71 -12.12 -6.65 5.85
CA TRP A 71 -12.90 -7.10 4.70
C TRP A 71 -12.45 -6.43 3.42
N PHE A 72 -12.19 -5.12 3.45
CA PHE A 72 -11.72 -4.36 2.29
C PHE A 72 -10.37 -4.90 1.78
N PHE A 73 -9.38 -5.12 2.65
CA PHE A 73 -8.10 -5.68 2.20
C PHE A 73 -8.21 -7.08 1.58
N ARG A 74 -9.18 -7.89 2.01
CA ARG A 74 -9.39 -9.25 1.48
C ARG A 74 -10.21 -9.30 0.19
N HIS A 75 -11.21 -8.43 0.05
CA HIS A 75 -12.22 -8.53 -1.01
C HIS A 75 -12.23 -7.35 -1.97
N ALA A 76 -11.50 -6.26 -1.67
CA ALA A 76 -11.43 -5.15 -2.60
C ALA A 76 -10.76 -5.62 -3.90
N GLN A 77 -11.43 -5.35 -5.02
CA GLN A 77 -10.89 -5.53 -6.37
C GLN A 77 -9.83 -4.46 -6.68
N ILE A 78 -8.79 -4.40 -5.86
CA ILE A 78 -7.60 -3.59 -6.10
C ILE A 78 -6.59 -4.50 -6.79
N ALA A 79 -6.07 -4.07 -7.93
CA ALA A 79 -4.95 -4.72 -8.59
C ALA A 79 -3.68 -4.49 -7.76
N TRP A 80 -3.54 -5.24 -6.65
CA TRP A 80 -2.46 -5.08 -5.67
C TRP A 80 -1.07 -5.20 -6.30
N SER A 81 -0.93 -6.09 -7.28
CA SER A 81 0.31 -6.24 -8.06
C SER A 81 0.67 -4.96 -8.81
N THR A 82 -0.27 -4.40 -9.56
CA THR A 82 -0.07 -3.14 -10.30
C THR A 82 0.20 -1.98 -9.36
N LEU A 83 -0.52 -1.90 -8.23
CA LEU A 83 -0.30 -0.89 -7.20
C LEU A 83 1.11 -0.98 -6.60
N PHE A 84 1.57 -2.21 -6.31
CA PHE A 84 2.90 -2.47 -5.80
C PHE A 84 3.99 -2.08 -6.82
N ILE A 85 3.84 -2.48 -8.08
CA ILE A 85 4.79 -2.12 -9.14
C ILE A 85 4.85 -0.60 -9.33
N ALA A 86 3.69 0.07 -9.41
CA ALA A 86 3.62 1.51 -9.57
C ALA A 86 4.29 2.26 -8.40
N SER A 87 4.00 1.86 -7.15
CA SER A 87 4.62 2.47 -5.97
C SER A 87 6.13 2.25 -5.91
N VAL A 88 6.63 1.04 -6.18
CA VAL A 88 8.07 0.77 -6.22
C VAL A 88 8.74 1.58 -7.33
N LYS A 89 8.17 1.64 -8.54
CA LYS A 89 8.69 2.48 -9.62
C LYS A 89 8.80 3.95 -9.21
N LEU A 90 7.79 4.47 -8.52
CA LEU A 90 7.78 5.86 -8.04
C LEU A 90 8.93 6.10 -7.06
N ILE A 91 9.13 5.22 -6.08
CA ILE A 91 10.21 5.32 -5.09
C ILE A 91 11.58 5.26 -5.79
N LEU A 92 11.78 4.33 -6.73
CA LEU A 92 13.03 4.22 -7.48
C LEU A 92 13.31 5.49 -8.29
N LYS A 93 12.29 6.05 -8.96
CA LYS A 93 12.39 7.29 -9.74
C LYS A 93 12.74 8.48 -8.85
N GLN A 94 12.08 8.63 -7.70
CA GLN A 94 12.36 9.69 -6.73
C GLN A 94 13.80 9.62 -6.21
N ASN A 95 14.33 8.41 -6.01
CA ASN A 95 15.72 8.19 -5.58
C ASN A 95 16.74 8.14 -6.74
N ARG A 96 16.31 8.40 -7.99
CA ARG A 96 17.15 8.35 -9.21
C ARG A 96 17.84 7.00 -9.42
N ILE A 97 17.24 5.92 -8.94
CA ILE A 97 17.75 4.57 -9.11
C ILE A 97 17.26 4.06 -10.46
N THR A 98 18.18 3.94 -11.42
CA THR A 98 17.88 3.50 -12.80
C THR A 98 18.09 2.00 -13.00
N GLN A 99 18.92 1.37 -12.17
CA GLN A 99 19.24 -0.06 -12.25
C GLN A 99 19.44 -0.64 -10.84
N GLY A 100 19.04 -1.91 -10.67
CA GLY A 100 19.21 -2.62 -9.41
C GLY A 100 18.48 -3.95 -9.41
N ILE A 101 18.69 -4.71 -8.33
CA ILE A 101 17.96 -5.96 -8.06
C ILE A 101 17.04 -5.67 -6.89
N LEU A 102 15.72 -5.76 -7.10
CA LEU A 102 14.75 -5.72 -6.02
C LEU A 102 14.78 -7.06 -5.30
N VAL A 103 15.33 -7.08 -4.09
CA VAL A 103 15.29 -8.24 -3.20
C VAL A 103 14.18 -8.00 -2.18
N LEU A 104 13.14 -8.82 -2.23
CA LEU A 104 12.08 -8.83 -1.23
C LEU A 104 12.47 -9.85 -0.16
N ASP A 105 12.76 -9.37 1.05
CA ASP A 105 13.05 -10.22 2.20
C ASP A 105 11.91 -10.12 3.22
N GLU A 106 11.41 -11.27 3.68
CA GLU A 106 10.27 -11.36 4.61
C GLU A 106 10.72 -11.78 6.03
N SER A 107 11.98 -11.52 6.38
CA SER A 107 12.64 -12.12 7.56
C SER A 107 12.23 -11.51 8.91
N ASP A 108 11.64 -10.31 8.94
CA ASP A 108 11.42 -9.57 10.20
C ASP A 108 10.12 -9.91 10.95
N ARG A 109 9.29 -10.82 10.44
CA ARG A 109 8.17 -11.36 11.24
C ARG A 109 8.64 -12.59 12.00
N ALA A 110 8.62 -12.50 13.34
CA ALA A 110 8.78 -13.67 14.21
C ALA A 110 7.89 -14.81 13.66
N ARG A 111 8.52 -15.89 13.21
CA ARG A 111 7.86 -17.06 12.62
C ARG A 111 6.71 -17.51 13.52
N SER A 112 5.48 -17.38 13.04
CA SER A 112 4.38 -18.18 13.59
C SER A 112 4.69 -19.65 13.30
N LYS A 113 4.63 -20.52 14.32
CA LYS A 113 5.00 -21.96 14.26
C LYS A 113 4.20 -22.81 13.25
N ARG A 114 3.34 -22.21 12.42
CA ARG A 114 2.39 -22.87 11.51
C ARG A 114 2.52 -22.49 10.03
N ILE A 115 3.66 -22.01 9.56
CA ILE A 115 3.84 -21.72 8.13
C ILE A 115 5.06 -22.47 7.60
N GLN A 116 4.77 -23.50 6.79
CA GLN A 116 5.73 -24.30 6.06
C GLN A 116 6.32 -23.43 4.93
N GLY A 117 7.65 -23.36 4.87
CA GLY A 117 8.37 -22.32 4.16
C GLY A 117 8.22 -22.38 2.63
N TYR A 118 7.61 -21.34 2.07
CA TYR A 118 7.79 -20.99 0.66
C TYR A 118 8.92 -19.97 0.55
N ARG A 119 10.08 -20.43 0.09
CA ARG A 119 11.21 -19.56 -0.25
C ARG A 119 10.98 -19.03 -1.66
N ILE A 120 10.20 -17.97 -1.81
CA ILE A 120 10.04 -17.30 -3.10
C ILE A 120 11.14 -16.23 -3.23
N LYS A 121 12.27 -16.59 -3.85
CA LYS A 121 13.23 -15.61 -4.35
C LYS A 121 12.74 -15.06 -5.69
N THR A 122 11.78 -14.15 -5.67
CA THR A 122 11.37 -13.47 -6.92
C THR A 122 12.36 -12.34 -7.19
N CYS A 123 13.27 -12.58 -8.14
CA CYS A 123 14.12 -11.53 -8.70
C CYS A 123 13.32 -10.82 -9.80
N VAL A 124 12.69 -9.68 -9.48
CA VAL A 124 12.03 -8.86 -10.49
C VAL A 124 13.06 -7.88 -11.04
N ARG A 125 13.45 -8.08 -12.30
CA ARG A 125 14.27 -7.11 -13.04
C ARG A 125 13.37 -5.95 -13.46
N VAL A 126 13.39 -4.86 -12.68
CA VAL A 126 12.74 -3.62 -13.07
C VAL A 126 13.58 -2.98 -14.17
N LYS A 127 13.17 -3.14 -15.43
CA LYS A 127 13.63 -2.26 -16.51
C LYS A 127 12.71 -1.04 -16.51
N SER A 128 13.31 0.12 -16.32
CA SER A 128 12.69 1.44 -16.48
C SER A 128 12.16 1.62 -17.89
#